data_AF-A0A8S4A8A8-F1
#
_entry.id   AF-A0A8S4A8A8-F1
#
_cell.length_a   1.000
_cell.length_b   1.000
_cell.length_c   1.000
_cell.angle_alpha   90.00
_cell.angle_beta   90.00
_cell.angle_gamma   90.00
#
_symmetry.space_group_name_H-M   'P 1'
#
loop_
_entity.id
_entity.type
_entity.pdbx_description
1 polymer ?
#
loop_
_entity_poly.entity_id
_entity_poly.type
_entity_poly.pdbx_seq_one_letter_code
_entity_poly.pdbx_strand_id
1 'polypeptide(L)'
;MHVSPTDKIQVSPTDKIQVSSTDKIHVSPTDKIHVSPTDKMHVSPTDKIQVSPTDKIQVSSTDKILVSPTNKIHVSPTDKIQVSPTDKIHVSPTDKIHVSPTDKIHVSPTDKIHVSLTDKIQVSPTDKIHVSPTDKIHVSPTDKIHVSPTDKIHVSPTDKIHVSPTDKIHVSPTDKIHVSPTDKIHVSPTDKIHVSPTDKIHVSSTDKIHVSPTDKIHVSSTDKIQVSSTDKIQVSSTEKIHV
;
A
#
# COMPACT_ATOMS: atom_id res chain seq x y z
N MET A 1 4.67 -36.31 2.42
CA MET A 1 5.89 -36.74 1.71
C MET A 1 7.08 -35.94 2.21
N HIS A 2 8.18 -36.60 2.59
CA HIS A 2 9.46 -35.94 2.86
C HIS A 2 10.39 -36.15 1.67
N VAL A 3 10.99 -35.09 1.14
CA VAL A 3 11.90 -35.17 -0.01
C VAL A 3 13.28 -34.65 0.38
N SER A 4 14.28 -35.50 0.18
CA SER A 4 15.70 -35.18 0.39
C SER A 4 16.21 -34.17 -0.67
N PRO A 5 17.41 -33.59 -0.50
CA PRO A 5 17.93 -32.60 -1.43
C PRO A 5 18.07 -33.13 -2.87
N THR A 6 17.54 -32.38 -3.84
CA THR A 6 17.63 -32.68 -5.28
C THR A 6 17.60 -31.39 -6.09
N ASP A 7 18.08 -31.42 -7.33
CA ASP A 7 17.99 -30.26 -8.24
C ASP A 7 16.54 -29.94 -8.65
N LYS A 8 15.66 -30.94 -8.75
CA LYS A 8 14.28 -30.77 -9.24
C LYS A 8 13.30 -31.71 -8.58
N ILE A 9 12.18 -31.15 -8.14
CA ILE A 9 11.06 -31.90 -7.57
C ILE A 9 9.79 -31.56 -8.34
N GLN A 10 9.08 -32.61 -8.79
CA GLN A 10 7.72 -32.50 -9.32
C GLN A 10 6.81 -33.38 -8.47
N VAL A 11 5.81 -32.77 -7.84
CA VAL A 11 4.87 -33.48 -6.96
C VAL A 11 3.44 -33.36 -7.50
N SER A 12 2.78 -34.51 -7.59
CA SER A 12 1.36 -34.69 -7.90
C SER A 12 0.52 -34.52 -6.62
N PRO A 13 -0.82 -34.52 -6.68
CA PRO A 13 -1.64 -34.20 -5.52
C PRO A 13 -1.34 -35.03 -4.27
N THR A 14 -1.21 -34.36 -3.12
CA THR A 14 -0.93 -34.98 -1.83
C THR A 14 -1.38 -34.08 -0.70
N ASP A 15 -1.63 -34.62 0.49
CA ASP A 15 -2.06 -33.81 1.64
C ASP A 15 -0.93 -32.90 2.14
N LYS A 16 0.32 -33.39 2.18
CA LYS A 16 1.43 -32.67 2.82
C LYS A 16 2.77 -32.93 2.14
N ILE A 17 3.54 -31.88 1.89
CA ILE A 17 4.91 -31.95 1.37
C ILE A 17 5.86 -31.21 2.31
N GLN A 18 6.97 -31.86 2.62
CA GLN A 18 8.13 -31.25 3.27
C GLN A 18 9.36 -31.49 2.41
N VAL A 19 10.00 -30.41 1.95
CA VAL A 19 11.23 -30.45 1.16
C VAL A 19 12.35 -29.76 1.91
N SER A 20 13.49 -30.46 2.04
CA SER A 20 14.73 -29.90 2.55
C SER A 20 15.72 -29.66 1.40
N SER A 21 15.90 -28.40 0.99
CA SER A 21 16.85 -27.92 -0.04
C SER A 21 16.64 -28.42 -1.48
N THR A 22 16.40 -27.51 -2.44
CA THR A 22 16.31 -27.87 -3.87
C THR A 22 16.39 -26.64 -4.78
N ASP A 23 16.88 -26.79 -6.02
CA ASP A 23 16.89 -25.65 -6.95
C ASP A 23 15.48 -25.33 -7.47
N LYS A 24 14.66 -26.35 -7.78
CA LYS A 24 13.35 -26.15 -8.44
C LYS A 24 12.27 -27.07 -7.90
N ILE A 25 11.14 -26.48 -7.51
CA ILE A 25 9.93 -27.21 -7.12
C ILE A 25 8.77 -26.85 -8.05
N HIS A 26 8.08 -27.87 -8.54
CA HIS A 26 6.75 -27.75 -9.12
C HIS A 26 5.76 -28.64 -8.35
N VAL A 27 4.82 -28.02 -7.64
CA VAL A 27 3.77 -28.73 -6.89
C VAL A 27 2.40 -28.53 -7.56
N SER A 28 1.69 -29.64 -7.75
CA SER A 28 0.29 -29.69 -8.18
C SER A 28 -0.60 -30.01 -6.96
N PRO A 29 -1.93 -29.80 -7.01
CA PRO A 29 -2.74 -29.41 -5.84
C PRO A 29 -2.45 -30.16 -4.54
N THR A 30 -2.18 -29.42 -3.45
CA THR A 30 -1.71 -29.98 -2.17
C THR A 30 -2.29 -29.20 -1.00
N ASP A 31 -2.65 -29.83 0.13
CA ASP A 31 -3.22 -29.04 1.25
C ASP A 31 -2.13 -28.19 1.93
N LYS A 32 -0.94 -28.76 2.18
CA LYS A 32 0.14 -28.08 2.92
C LYS A 32 1.52 -28.30 2.31
N ILE A 33 2.24 -27.21 2.10
CA ILE A 33 3.62 -27.22 1.60
C ILE A 33 4.53 -26.52 2.61
N HIS A 34 5.62 -27.19 2.99
CA HIS A 34 6.72 -26.62 3.75
C HIS A 34 8.04 -26.82 2.98
N VAL A 35 8.70 -25.73 2.61
CA VAL A 35 9.95 -25.76 1.83
C VAL A 35 11.03 -24.94 2.51
N SER A 36 12.20 -25.57 2.69
CA SER A 36 13.37 -24.89 3.24
C SER A 36 14.69 -25.51 2.79
N PRO A 37 15.63 -24.79 2.15
CA PRO A 37 15.54 -23.63 1.22
C PRO A 37 15.22 -24.01 -0.24
N THR A 38 14.90 -23.06 -1.13
CA THR A 38 14.84 -23.33 -2.60
C THR A 38 15.14 -22.11 -3.48
N ASP A 39 15.65 -22.31 -4.71
CA ASP A 39 15.84 -21.18 -5.64
C ASP A 39 14.53 -20.77 -6.32
N LYS A 40 13.75 -21.73 -6.82
CA LYS A 40 12.53 -21.46 -7.59
C LYS A 40 11.40 -22.39 -7.22
N MET A 41 10.26 -21.81 -6.88
CA MET A 41 9.06 -22.55 -6.52
C MET A 41 7.86 -22.12 -7.37
N HIS A 42 7.21 -23.10 -7.99
CA HIS A 42 5.93 -22.94 -8.67
C HIS A 42 4.89 -23.84 -8.00
N VAL A 43 3.79 -23.26 -7.52
CA VAL A 43 2.70 -23.99 -6.86
C VAL A 43 1.37 -23.68 -7.52
N SER A 44 0.66 -24.75 -7.86
CA SER A 44 -0.74 -24.76 -8.29
C SER A 44 -1.64 -25.30 -7.15
N PRO A 45 -2.95 -25.00 -7.14
CA PRO A 45 -3.78 -24.68 -5.96
C PRO A 45 -3.43 -25.37 -4.64
N THR A 46 -3.29 -24.61 -3.55
CA THR A 46 -2.88 -25.15 -2.24
C THR A 46 -3.54 -24.41 -1.07
N ASP A 47 -3.94 -25.08 0.01
CA ASP A 47 -4.52 -24.35 1.15
C ASP A 47 -3.47 -23.52 1.89
N LYS A 48 -2.29 -24.10 2.16
CA LYS A 48 -1.24 -23.44 2.97
C LYS A 48 0.17 -23.65 2.42
N ILE A 49 0.87 -22.54 2.23
CA ILE A 49 2.28 -22.51 1.81
C ILE A 49 3.12 -21.84 2.89
N GLN A 50 4.16 -22.52 3.34
CA GLN A 50 5.23 -21.97 4.17
C GLN A 50 6.58 -22.18 3.51
N VAL A 51 7.30 -21.10 3.24
CA VAL A 51 8.56 -21.13 2.50
C VAL A 51 9.62 -20.29 3.18
N SER A 52 10.77 -20.91 3.44
CA SER A 52 11.88 -20.26 4.14
C SER A 52 13.25 -20.90 3.87
N PRO A 53 14.28 -20.21 3.36
CA PRO A 53 14.33 -19.05 2.44
C PRO A 53 14.16 -19.41 0.96
N THR A 54 13.85 -18.44 0.09
CA THR A 54 13.72 -18.68 -1.37
C THR A 54 14.06 -17.51 -2.29
N ASP A 55 14.60 -17.77 -3.48
CA ASP A 55 14.87 -16.72 -4.46
C ASP A 55 13.61 -16.24 -5.19
N LYS A 56 12.81 -17.16 -5.74
CA LYS A 56 11.61 -16.82 -6.51
C LYS A 56 10.43 -17.74 -6.20
N ILE A 57 9.29 -17.15 -5.89
CA ILE A 57 8.03 -17.86 -5.64
C ILE A 57 6.96 -17.39 -6.63
N GLN A 58 6.31 -18.36 -7.28
CA GLN A 58 5.11 -18.15 -8.09
C GLN A 58 3.99 -19.07 -7.60
N VAL A 59 2.86 -18.48 -7.21
CA VAL A 59 1.68 -19.21 -6.70
C VAL A 59 0.44 -18.79 -7.47
N SER A 60 -0.35 -19.78 -7.93
CA SER A 60 -1.50 -19.54 -8.81
C SER A 60 -2.87 -19.65 -8.13
N SER A 61 -2.99 -20.12 -6.89
CA SER A 61 -4.21 -20.07 -6.05
C SER A 61 -3.88 -20.61 -4.65
N THR A 62 -4.16 -19.87 -3.58
CA THR A 62 -3.91 -20.35 -2.21
C THR A 62 -4.73 -19.64 -1.13
N ASP A 63 -5.12 -20.33 -0.05
CA ASP A 63 -5.78 -19.63 1.07
C ASP A 63 -4.78 -18.82 1.89
N LYS A 64 -3.64 -19.41 2.25
CA LYS A 64 -2.62 -18.77 3.10
C LYS A 64 -1.20 -18.98 2.62
N ILE A 65 -0.48 -17.87 2.48
CA ILE A 65 0.94 -17.87 2.17
C ILE A 65 1.73 -17.18 3.30
N LEU A 66 2.73 -17.88 3.82
CA LEU A 66 3.76 -17.35 4.70
C LEU A 66 5.13 -17.52 4.04
N VAL A 67 5.82 -16.41 3.76
CA VAL A 67 7.15 -16.43 3.15
C VAL A 67 8.15 -15.66 4.01
N SER A 68 9.29 -16.29 4.28
CA SER A 68 10.39 -15.62 4.99
C SER A 68 11.75 -16.29 4.84
N PRO A 69 12.83 -15.60 4.41
CA PRO A 69 12.97 -14.44 3.52
C PRO A 69 12.89 -14.81 2.02
N THR A 70 12.64 -13.84 1.12
CA THR A 70 12.61 -14.10 -0.34
C THR A 70 13.00 -12.92 -1.23
N ASN A 71 13.63 -13.16 -2.40
CA ASN A 71 13.96 -12.07 -3.33
C ASN A 71 12.74 -11.59 -4.15
N LYS A 72 11.94 -12.50 -4.74
CA LYS A 72 10.77 -12.14 -5.56
C LYS A 72 9.56 -13.04 -5.31
N ILE A 73 8.40 -12.41 -5.16
CA ILE A 73 7.11 -13.09 -4.98
C ILE A 73 6.11 -12.62 -6.03
N HIS A 74 5.49 -13.58 -6.71
CA HIS A 74 4.32 -13.38 -7.57
C HIS A 74 3.18 -14.30 -7.13
N VAL A 75 2.04 -13.72 -6.73
CA VAL A 75 0.90 -14.49 -6.23
C VAL A 75 -0.38 -14.02 -6.91
N SER A 76 -1.13 -14.96 -7.47
CA SER A 76 -2.48 -14.68 -7.97
C SER A 76 -3.37 -15.92 -8.04
N PRO A 77 -4.62 -15.95 -7.52
CA PRO A 77 -5.24 -15.21 -6.41
C PRO A 77 -4.97 -15.84 -5.02
N THR A 78 -5.20 -15.14 -3.90
CA THR A 78 -5.02 -15.71 -2.54
C THR A 78 -5.89 -15.04 -1.47
N ASP A 79 -6.28 -15.71 -0.37
CA ASP A 79 -7.02 -15.01 0.70
C ASP A 79 -6.09 -14.18 1.59
N LYS A 80 -5.00 -14.78 2.08
CA LYS A 80 -4.09 -14.14 3.05
C LYS A 80 -2.62 -14.32 2.69
N ILE A 81 -1.90 -13.20 2.67
CA ILE A 81 -0.45 -13.17 2.43
C ILE A 81 0.25 -12.49 3.60
N GLN A 82 1.25 -13.17 4.14
CA GLN A 82 2.22 -12.61 5.09
C GLN A 82 3.64 -12.83 4.55
N VAL A 83 4.38 -11.73 4.37
CA VAL A 83 5.73 -11.76 3.80
C VAL A 83 6.68 -10.95 4.66
N SER A 84 7.84 -11.54 4.98
CA SER A 84 8.91 -10.83 5.69
C SER A 84 10.28 -11.48 5.52
N PRO A 85 11.40 -10.77 5.26
CA PRO A 85 11.65 -9.63 4.35
C PRO A 85 11.71 -10.02 2.86
N THR A 86 11.55 -9.06 1.93
CA THR A 86 11.60 -9.31 0.47
C THR A 86 12.03 -8.13 -0.41
N ASP A 87 12.67 -8.34 -1.57
CA ASP A 87 13.01 -7.22 -2.48
C ASP A 87 11.79 -6.75 -3.30
N LYS A 88 11.04 -7.69 -3.91
CA LYS A 88 9.92 -7.38 -4.81
C LYS A 88 8.70 -8.25 -4.60
N ILE A 89 7.54 -7.61 -4.48
CA ILE A 89 6.24 -8.27 -4.34
C ILE A 89 5.27 -7.80 -5.43
N HIS A 90 4.65 -8.75 -6.11
CA HIS A 90 3.53 -8.53 -7.03
C HIS A 90 2.36 -9.45 -6.67
N VAL A 91 1.20 -8.87 -6.34
CA VAL A 91 0.01 -9.63 -5.90
C VAL A 91 -1.28 -9.11 -6.53
N SER A 92 -2.12 -10.04 -6.99
CA SER A 92 -3.47 -9.77 -7.50
C SER A 92 -4.37 -11.02 -7.46
N PRO A 93 -5.69 -10.96 -7.22
CA PRO A 93 -6.47 -10.35 -6.13
C PRO A 93 -6.31 -11.08 -4.78
N THR A 94 -6.56 -10.36 -3.68
CA THR A 94 -6.36 -10.86 -2.29
C THR A 94 -7.27 -10.17 -1.27
N ASP A 95 -7.70 -10.87 -0.22
CA ASP A 95 -8.45 -10.25 0.88
C ASP A 95 -7.53 -9.49 1.85
N LYS A 96 -6.43 -10.10 2.30
CA LYS A 96 -5.56 -9.49 3.32
C LYS A 96 -4.08 -9.65 2.99
N ILE A 97 -3.37 -8.52 2.97
CA ILE A 97 -1.92 -8.45 2.77
C ILE A 97 -1.27 -7.81 3.98
N HIS A 98 -0.28 -8.51 4.57
CA HIS A 98 0.65 -7.96 5.54
C HIS A 98 2.10 -8.13 5.06
N VAL A 99 2.80 -7.01 4.87
CA VAL A 99 4.19 -7.00 4.36
C VAL A 99 5.07 -6.15 5.25
N SER A 100 6.25 -6.69 5.56
CA SER A 100 7.30 -5.99 6.30
C SER A 100 8.65 -6.70 6.16
N PRO A 101 9.81 -6.04 5.93
CA PRO A 101 10.14 -4.88 5.06
C PRO A 101 10.33 -5.26 3.56
N THR A 102 10.17 -4.30 2.63
CA THR A 102 10.32 -4.54 1.17
C THR A 102 10.70 -3.32 0.33
N ASP A 103 11.59 -3.47 -0.66
CA ASP A 103 11.98 -2.36 -1.56
C ASP A 103 10.83 -1.93 -2.50
N LYS A 104 10.18 -2.88 -3.19
CA LYS A 104 9.12 -2.56 -4.17
C LYS A 104 7.88 -3.44 -4.01
N ILE A 105 6.73 -2.79 -3.88
CA ILE A 105 5.43 -3.44 -3.75
C ILE A 105 4.48 -2.93 -4.83
N HIS A 106 3.88 -3.86 -5.58
CA HIS A 106 2.76 -3.61 -6.47
C HIS A 106 1.60 -4.55 -6.10
N VAL A 107 0.47 -3.97 -5.68
CA VAL A 107 -0.67 -4.74 -5.17
C VAL A 107 -2.01 -4.18 -5.65
N SER A 108 -2.91 -5.09 -6.03
CA SER A 108 -4.29 -4.79 -6.39
C SER A 108 -5.29 -5.73 -5.67
N PRO A 109 -5.44 -5.63 -4.33
CA PRO A 109 -6.34 -6.49 -3.55
C PRO A 109 -7.77 -5.94 -3.45
N THR A 110 -8.69 -6.77 -2.98
CA THR A 110 -10.10 -6.40 -2.77
C THR A 110 -10.32 -5.75 -1.39
N ASP A 111 -9.66 -6.21 -0.34
CA ASP A 111 -10.01 -5.78 1.02
C ASP A 111 -8.92 -4.92 1.71
N LYS A 112 -8.01 -5.53 2.48
CA LYS A 112 -7.18 -4.82 3.46
C LYS A 112 -5.69 -4.97 3.21
N ILE A 113 -4.99 -3.85 3.30
CA ILE A 113 -3.54 -3.79 3.17
C ILE A 113 -2.92 -3.13 4.39
N HIS A 114 -1.92 -3.80 4.96
CA HIS A 114 -1.00 -3.23 5.93
C HIS A 114 0.44 -3.40 5.46
N VAL A 115 1.15 -2.30 5.26
CA VAL A 115 2.57 -2.29 4.84
C VAL A 115 3.42 -1.41 5.74
N SER A 116 4.57 -1.94 6.16
CA SER A 116 5.64 -1.17 6.80
C SER A 116 7.00 -1.34 6.06
N LEU A 117 7.50 -0.24 5.46
CA LEU A 117 8.83 0.02 4.82
C LEU A 117 9.19 -0.79 3.53
N THR A 118 10.01 -0.35 2.53
CA THR A 118 11.25 0.48 2.51
C THR A 118 11.32 1.56 1.39
N ASP A 119 10.86 1.37 0.13
CA ASP A 119 11.11 2.42 -0.90
C ASP A 119 9.88 2.81 -1.74
N LYS A 120 9.28 1.88 -2.48
CA LYS A 120 8.26 2.23 -3.50
C LYS A 120 7.02 1.37 -3.38
N ILE A 121 5.89 2.04 -3.23
CA ILE A 121 4.58 1.39 -3.07
C ILE A 121 3.62 1.92 -4.13
N GLN A 122 3.05 0.98 -4.89
CA GLN A 122 1.94 1.24 -5.79
C GLN A 122 0.77 0.31 -5.44
N VAL A 123 -0.37 0.90 -5.11
CA VAL A 123 -1.48 0.22 -4.46
C VAL A 123 -2.82 0.70 -5.04
N SER A 124 -3.66 -0.24 -5.48
CA SER A 124 -5.00 0.06 -6.01
C SER A 124 -6.08 -0.92 -5.49
N PRO A 125 -6.52 -0.80 -4.21
CA PRO A 125 -7.50 -1.69 -3.60
C PRO A 125 -8.90 -1.12 -3.53
N THR A 126 -9.89 -1.95 -3.28
CA THR A 126 -11.26 -1.46 -3.07
C THR A 126 -11.49 -0.90 -1.65
N ASP A 127 -11.02 -1.55 -0.58
CA ASP A 127 -11.34 -1.07 0.78
C ASP A 127 -10.23 -0.24 1.47
N LYS A 128 -9.56 -0.83 2.49
CA LYS A 128 -8.81 -0.08 3.52
C LYS A 128 -7.30 -0.25 3.39
N ILE A 129 -6.58 0.86 3.53
CA ILE A 129 -5.13 0.88 3.47
C ILE A 129 -4.53 1.58 4.69
N HIS A 130 -3.53 0.92 5.27
CA HIS A 130 -2.57 1.54 6.19
C HIS A 130 -1.14 1.37 5.65
N VAL A 131 -0.45 2.50 5.38
CA VAL A 131 0.93 2.49 4.85
C VAL A 131 1.83 3.45 5.64
N SER A 132 3.03 2.96 5.98
CA SER A 132 4.10 3.78 6.58
C SER A 132 5.46 3.51 5.89
N PRO A 133 5.72 4.10 4.71
CA PRO A 133 6.99 3.93 3.97
C PRO A 133 7.91 5.15 4.08
N THR A 134 9.20 4.97 3.74
CA THR A 134 10.18 6.06 3.77
C THR A 134 10.16 6.94 2.50
N ASP A 135 10.01 6.37 1.30
CA ASP A 135 10.17 7.16 0.07
C ASP A 135 8.84 7.50 -0.66
N LYS A 136 8.47 6.72 -1.69
CA LYS A 136 7.45 7.13 -2.67
C LYS A 136 6.21 6.24 -2.62
N ILE A 137 5.05 6.88 -2.65
CA ILE A 137 3.76 6.19 -2.68
C ILE A 137 2.86 6.72 -3.79
N HIS A 138 2.26 5.79 -4.53
CA HIS A 138 1.09 6.04 -5.36
C HIS A 138 -0.08 5.16 -4.90
N VAL A 139 -1.19 5.77 -4.51
CA VAL A 139 -2.38 5.06 -4.00
C VAL A 139 -3.66 5.52 -4.70
N SER A 140 -4.48 4.56 -5.14
CA SER A 140 -5.77 4.83 -5.79
C SER A 140 -6.88 3.87 -5.32
N PRO A 141 -7.36 3.95 -4.06
CA PRO A 141 -8.42 3.08 -3.55
C PRO A 141 -9.82 3.66 -3.68
N THR A 142 -10.84 2.81 -3.49
CA THR A 142 -12.22 3.31 -3.41
C THR A 142 -12.60 3.84 -2.01
N ASP A 143 -12.12 3.24 -0.91
CA ASP A 143 -12.56 3.67 0.43
C ASP A 143 -11.50 4.47 1.23
N LYS A 144 -11.10 3.97 2.41
CA LYS A 144 -10.41 4.73 3.47
C LYS A 144 -8.91 4.51 3.44
N ILE A 145 -8.17 5.60 3.61
CA ILE A 145 -6.71 5.58 3.64
C ILE A 145 -6.15 6.25 4.90
N HIS A 146 -5.13 5.62 5.47
CA HIS A 146 -4.19 6.23 6.39
C HIS A 146 -2.76 6.09 5.86
N VAL A 147 -2.05 7.21 5.65
CA VAL A 147 -0.67 7.22 5.16
C VAL A 147 0.24 8.12 6.01
N SER A 148 1.41 7.61 6.37
CA SER A 148 2.43 8.36 7.13
C SER A 148 3.85 8.15 6.57
N PRO A 149 4.22 8.75 5.41
CA PRO A 149 5.55 8.60 4.83
C PRO A 149 6.52 9.74 5.13
N THR A 150 7.81 9.52 4.87
CA THR A 150 8.80 10.62 4.96
C THR A 150 8.86 11.49 3.70
N ASP A 151 8.77 10.94 2.49
CA ASP A 151 8.96 11.77 1.27
C ASP A 151 7.66 12.10 0.50
N LYS A 152 7.43 11.45 -0.65
CA LYS A 152 6.50 11.91 -1.70
C LYS A 152 5.26 11.02 -1.79
N ILE A 153 4.09 11.66 -1.82
CA ILE A 153 2.82 10.96 -1.96
C ILE A 153 1.99 11.51 -3.12
N HIS A 154 1.43 10.60 -3.91
CA HIS A 154 0.30 10.84 -4.77
C HIS A 154 -0.90 9.96 -4.35
N VAL A 155 -2.03 10.57 -4.02
CA VAL A 155 -3.24 9.85 -3.59
C VAL A 155 -4.47 10.32 -4.38
N SER A 156 -5.24 9.37 -4.92
CA SER A 156 -6.48 9.65 -5.66
C SER A 156 -7.61 8.67 -5.29
N PRO A 157 -8.24 8.79 -4.10
CA PRO A 157 -9.31 7.90 -3.67
C PRO A 157 -10.71 8.45 -3.87
N THR A 158 -11.73 7.58 -3.79
CA THR A 158 -13.11 8.06 -3.82
C THR A 158 -13.66 8.55 -2.47
N ASP A 159 -13.15 8.06 -1.33
CA ASP A 159 -13.68 8.45 0.01
C ASP A 159 -12.66 9.22 0.89
N LYS A 160 -12.52 8.81 2.16
CA LYS A 160 -11.87 9.56 3.24
C LYS A 160 -10.37 9.29 3.32
N ILE A 161 -9.61 10.36 3.52
CA ILE A 161 -8.15 10.28 3.65
C ILE A 161 -7.65 10.96 4.92
N HIS A 162 -6.73 10.29 5.61
CA HIS A 162 -5.82 10.90 6.58
C HIS A 162 -4.37 10.75 6.10
N VAL A 163 -3.65 11.87 5.97
CA VAL A 163 -2.25 11.88 5.48
C VAL A 163 -1.37 12.75 6.37
N SER A 164 -0.22 12.21 6.79
CA SER A 164 0.76 12.92 7.63
C SER A 164 2.22 12.68 7.16
N PRO A 165 2.68 13.30 6.06
CA PRO A 165 4.05 13.16 5.58
C PRO A 165 5.02 14.26 6.02
N THR A 166 6.32 14.01 5.88
CA THR A 166 7.31 15.07 6.10
C THR A 166 7.55 15.99 4.90
N ASP A 167 7.41 15.52 3.64
CA ASP A 167 7.69 16.37 2.46
C ASP A 167 6.45 16.71 1.62
N LYS A 168 6.38 16.22 0.37
CA LYS A 168 5.50 16.71 -0.70
C LYS A 168 4.28 15.82 -0.89
N ILE A 169 3.11 16.45 -0.99
CA ILE A 169 1.86 15.74 -1.23
C ILE A 169 1.09 16.31 -2.42
N HIS A 170 0.57 15.41 -3.25
CA HIS A 170 -0.53 15.66 -4.16
C HIS A 170 -1.73 14.77 -3.80
N VAL A 171 -2.89 15.37 -3.52
CA VAL A 171 -4.11 14.65 -3.13
C VAL A 171 -5.30 15.12 -3.97
N SER A 172 -6.04 14.19 -4.56
CA SER A 172 -7.24 14.48 -5.37
C SER A 172 -8.38 13.47 -5.10
N PRO A 173 -9.06 13.54 -3.95
CA PRO A 173 -10.21 12.68 -3.66
C PRO A 173 -11.55 13.26 -4.07
N THR A 174 -12.59 12.43 -4.11
CA THR A 174 -13.96 12.93 -4.26
C THR A 174 -14.62 13.37 -2.95
N ASP A 175 -14.02 13.11 -1.79
CA ASP A 175 -14.70 13.24 -0.50
C ASP A 175 -13.80 13.91 0.57
N LYS A 176 -14.02 13.64 1.86
CA LYS A 176 -13.38 14.36 2.99
C LYS A 176 -11.88 14.09 3.15
N ILE A 177 -11.09 15.13 3.42
CA ILE A 177 -9.64 15.03 3.67
C ILE A 177 -9.21 15.68 4.97
N HIS A 178 -8.32 14.98 5.69
CA HIS A 178 -7.46 15.56 6.73
C HIS A 178 -5.97 15.40 6.35
N VAL A 179 -5.22 16.50 6.29
CA VAL A 179 -3.80 16.48 5.89
C VAL A 179 -2.96 17.33 6.85
N SER A 180 -1.84 16.78 7.33
CA SER A 180 -0.93 17.44 8.27
C SER A 180 0.56 17.20 7.93
N PRO A 181 1.12 17.86 6.90
CA PRO A 181 2.52 17.72 6.52
C PRO A 181 3.43 18.81 7.08
N THR A 182 4.73 18.55 7.02
CA THR A 182 5.72 19.58 7.37
C THR A 182 6.14 20.50 6.21
N ASP A 183 5.74 20.22 4.96
CA ASP A 183 6.30 20.92 3.79
C ASP A 183 5.21 21.32 2.77
N LYS A 184 5.41 21.07 1.46
CA LYS A 184 4.52 21.55 0.38
C LYS A 184 3.33 20.65 0.08
N ILE A 185 2.15 21.25 -0.06
CA ILE A 185 0.92 20.51 -0.42
C ILE A 185 0.21 21.10 -1.63
N HIS A 186 -0.28 20.20 -2.49
CA HIS A 186 -1.35 20.48 -3.45
C HIS A 186 -2.56 19.57 -3.17
N VAL A 187 -3.73 20.16 -2.91
CA VAL A 187 -4.98 19.43 -2.61
C VAL A 187 -6.10 19.91 -3.51
N SER A 188 -6.82 18.97 -4.15
CA SER A 188 -7.95 19.26 -5.02
C SER A 188 -9.12 18.26 -4.86
N PRO A 189 -9.92 18.31 -3.78
CA PRO A 189 -11.12 17.50 -3.63
C PRO A 189 -12.38 18.19 -4.12
N THR A 190 -13.44 17.40 -4.25
CA THR A 190 -14.80 17.92 -4.49
C THR A 190 -15.58 18.25 -3.21
N ASP A 191 -15.10 17.85 -2.02
CA ASP A 191 -15.83 18.01 -0.75
C ASP A 191 -14.94 18.68 0.34
N LYS A 192 -15.30 18.52 1.61
CA LYS A 192 -14.70 19.23 2.76
C LYS A 192 -13.23 18.92 3.01
N ILE A 193 -12.49 19.96 3.37
CA ILE A 193 -11.05 19.91 3.62
C ILE A 193 -10.68 20.45 4.99
N HIS A 194 -9.82 19.72 5.70
CA HIS A 194 -9.05 20.23 6.84
C HIS A 194 -7.55 20.04 6.61
N VAL A 195 -6.77 21.12 6.62
CA VAL A 195 -5.31 21.04 6.38
C VAL A 195 -4.52 21.92 7.35
N SER A 196 -3.43 21.36 7.89
CA SER A 196 -2.54 22.04 8.84
C SER A 196 -1.06 21.83 8.49
N PRO A 197 -0.49 22.55 7.50
CA PRO A 197 0.92 22.46 7.11
C PRO A 197 1.83 23.35 7.96
N THR A 198 3.13 23.11 7.91
CA THR A 198 4.13 24.07 8.39
C THR A 198 4.77 24.98 7.32
N ASP A 199 4.50 24.76 6.02
CA ASP A 199 5.04 25.61 4.93
C ASP A 199 3.95 25.98 3.90
N LYS A 200 4.17 25.72 2.61
CA LYS A 200 3.34 26.24 1.50
C LYS A 200 2.16 25.34 1.17
N ILE A 201 1.00 25.97 1.01
CA ILE A 201 -0.22 25.30 0.57
C ILE A 201 -0.80 25.85 -0.73
N HIS A 202 -1.27 24.94 -1.57
CA HIS A 202 -2.28 25.18 -2.60
C HIS A 202 -3.50 24.29 -2.38
N VAL A 203 -4.67 24.88 -2.13
CA VAL A 203 -5.94 24.14 -1.99
C VAL A 203 -6.98 24.68 -2.97
N SER A 204 -7.67 23.77 -3.67
CA SER A 204 -8.86 24.09 -4.46
C SER A 204 -9.97 23.09 -4.11
N SER A 205 -11.17 23.57 -3.75
CA SER A 205 -12.34 22.71 -3.46
C SER A 205 -13.63 23.27 -4.07
N THR A 206 -14.66 22.44 -4.21
CA THR A 206 -16.03 22.90 -4.44
C THR A 206 -16.87 23.04 -3.15
N ASP A 207 -16.37 22.63 -1.99
CA ASP A 207 -17.03 22.76 -0.67
C ASP A 207 -16.10 23.48 0.32
N LYS A 208 -16.41 23.40 1.61
CA LYS A 208 -15.79 24.13 2.71
C LYS A 208 -14.33 23.76 2.91
N ILE A 209 -13.54 24.79 3.17
CA ILE A 209 -12.11 24.66 3.44
C ILE A 209 -11.80 25.22 4.83
N HIS A 210 -11.16 24.40 5.66
CA HIS A 210 -10.52 24.82 6.91
C HIS A 210 -9.00 24.62 6.79
N VAL A 211 -8.23 25.69 6.99
CA VAL A 211 -6.77 25.68 6.81
C VAL A 211 -6.06 26.44 7.93
N SER A 212 -5.01 25.85 8.46
CA SER A 212 -4.18 26.44 9.52
C SER A 212 -2.68 26.33 9.25
N PRO A 213 -2.15 27.05 8.24
CA PRO A 213 -0.73 27.04 7.88
C PRO A 213 0.12 27.98 8.75
N THR A 214 1.43 27.73 8.82
CA THR A 214 2.38 28.67 9.45
C THR A 214 3.10 29.62 8.47
N ASP A 215 3.07 29.38 7.16
CA ASP A 215 3.66 30.28 6.13
C ASP A 215 2.64 30.65 5.03
N LYS A 216 2.92 30.36 3.75
CA LYS A 216 2.14 30.88 2.61
C LYS A 216 0.98 29.98 2.22
N ILE A 217 -0.14 30.62 1.91
CA ILE A 217 -1.37 29.92 1.52
C ILE A 217 -2.06 30.53 0.31
N HIS A 218 -2.39 29.68 -0.67
CA HIS A 218 -3.30 29.99 -1.76
C HIS A 218 -4.49 29.03 -1.75
N VAL A 219 -5.70 29.57 -1.61
CA VAL A 219 -6.94 28.80 -1.45
C VAL A 219 -8.03 29.32 -2.37
N SER A 220 -8.73 28.39 -3.03
CA SER A 220 -9.93 28.66 -3.81
C SER A 220 -11.07 27.70 -3.43
N SER A 221 -12.27 28.23 -3.18
CA SER A 221 -13.49 27.43 -2.98
C SER A 221 -14.73 28.09 -3.60
N THR A 222 -15.74 27.29 -3.94
CA THR A 222 -17.09 27.77 -4.24
C THR A 222 -18.01 27.91 -3.01
N ASP A 223 -17.56 27.49 -1.82
CA ASP A 223 -18.26 27.59 -0.52
C ASP A 223 -17.34 28.34 0.49
N LYS A 224 -17.65 28.24 1.78
CA LYS A 224 -17.01 28.95 2.89
C LYS A 224 -15.56 28.54 3.08
N ILE A 225 -14.76 29.55 3.39
CA ILE A 225 -13.35 29.38 3.73
C ILE A 225 -13.13 29.90 5.15
N GLN A 226 -12.51 29.07 5.99
CA GLN A 226 -11.97 29.46 7.28
C GLN A 226 -10.46 29.27 7.27
N VAL A 227 -9.73 30.37 7.47
CA VAL A 227 -8.27 30.39 7.52
C VAL A 227 -7.84 30.82 8.92
N SER A 228 -6.76 30.22 9.42
CA SER A 228 -6.06 30.69 10.60
C SER A 228 -4.56 30.60 10.32
N SER A 229 -3.97 31.69 9.83
CA SER A 229 -2.57 31.75 9.35
C SER A 229 -1.77 32.78 10.12
N THR A 230 -0.47 32.52 10.29
CA THR A 230 0.50 33.47 10.85
C THR A 230 1.19 34.34 9.79
N ASP A 231 0.99 34.06 8.50
CA ASP A 231 1.73 34.70 7.40
C ASP A 231 0.87 34.91 6.13
N LYS A 232 1.47 35.33 5.01
CA LYS A 232 0.81 35.79 3.76
C LYS A 232 -0.29 34.85 3.21
N ILE A 233 -1.45 35.43 2.91
CA ILE A 233 -2.67 34.72 2.48
C ILE A 233 -3.19 35.25 1.14
N GLN A 234 -3.51 34.36 0.20
CA GLN A 234 -4.32 34.63 -0.98
C GLN A 234 -5.56 33.72 -0.99
N VAL A 235 -6.76 34.33 -0.96
CA VAL A 235 -8.04 33.62 -0.86
C VAL A 235 -9.00 34.08 -1.96
N SER A 236 -9.70 33.14 -2.59
CA SER A 236 -10.81 33.39 -3.50
C SER A 236 -12.01 32.51 -3.15
N SER A 237 -13.17 33.11 -2.89
CA SER A 237 -14.43 32.38 -2.68
C SER A 237 -15.62 33.11 -3.29
N THR A 238 -16.64 32.35 -3.71
CA THR A 238 -17.97 32.87 -4.09
C THR A 238 -18.89 33.06 -2.87
N GLU A 239 -18.46 32.64 -1.67
CA GLU A 239 -19.18 32.71 -0.41
C GLU A 239 -18.39 33.48 0.68
N LYS A 240 -18.81 33.35 1.96
CA LYS A 240 -18.19 34.03 3.10
C LYS A 240 -16.77 33.52 3.37
N ILE A 241 -15.85 34.46 3.63
CA ILE A 241 -14.48 34.21 4.05
C ILE A 241 -14.34 34.63 5.52
N HIS A 242 -13.76 33.76 6.35
CA HIS A 242 -13.29 34.05 7.70
C HIS A 242 -11.78 33.85 7.74
N VAL A 243 -11.03 34.88 8.13
CA VAL A 243 -9.55 34.88 8.23
C VAL A 243 -9.17 35.18 9.67
#